data_AF-I3SSK1-F1
#
_entry.id   AF-I3SSK1-F1
#
_cell.length_a   1.000
_cell.length_b   1.000
_cell.length_c   1.000
_cell.angle_alpha   90.00
_cell.angle_beta   90.00
_cell.angle_gamma   90.00
#
_symmetry.space_group_name_H-M   'P 1'
#
loop_
_entity.id
_entity.type
_entity.pdbx_description
1 polymer ?
#
loop_
_entity_poly.entity_id
_entity_poly.type
_entity_poly.pdbx_seq_one_letter_code
_entity_poly.pdbx_strand_id
1 'polypeptide(L)'
;MYLSVGGMLLYVLSFALGAGPVPCLLMSEILPGKIRAKAMAICLAVHWVINFFVGLLFLRMLEQMGAQLLYSIFGSFSLLAVIFVKKYVLETKGKSLQEIEIALLAQEIV
;
A
#
# COMPACT_ATOMS: atom_id res chain seq x y z
N MET A 1 -10.24 12.48 24.54
CA MET A 1 -10.53 11.04 24.44
C MET A 1 -11.43 10.71 23.25
N TYR A 2 -12.65 11.25 23.15
CA TYR A 2 -13.56 10.98 22.01
C TYR A 2 -12.99 11.37 20.63
N LEU A 3 -12.26 12.49 20.54
CA LEU A 3 -11.62 12.93 19.30
C LEU A 3 -10.55 11.93 18.81
N SER A 4 -9.74 11.40 19.74
CA SER A 4 -8.68 10.43 19.44
C SER A 4 -9.26 9.07 19.03
N VAL A 5 -10.34 8.63 19.68
CA VAL A 5 -11.05 7.39 19.32
C VAL A 5 -11.70 7.53 17.94
N GLY A 6 -12.38 8.66 17.68
CA GLY A 6 -12.98 8.94 16.37
C GLY A 6 -11.95 8.96 15.24
N GLY A 7 -10.80 9.63 15.47
CA GLY A 7 -9.71 9.66 14.50
C GLY A 7 -9.10 8.29 14.21
N MET A 8 -8.90 7.47 15.25
CA MET A 8 -8.43 6.09 15.09
C MET A 8 -9.41 5.24 14.28
N LEU A 9 -10.71 5.31 14.58
CA LEU A 9 -11.73 4.56 13.86
C LEU A 9 -11.79 4.98 12.39
N LEU A 10 -11.75 6.28 12.10
CA LEU A 10 -11.74 6.78 10.73
C LEU A 10 -10.51 6.27 9.97
N TYR A 11 -9.34 6.32 10.59
CA TYR A 11 -8.10 5.80 10.00
C TYR A 11 -8.21 4.30 9.67
N VAL A 12 -8.71 3.48 10.60
CA VAL A 12 -8.90 2.05 10.38
C VAL A 12 -9.90 1.78 9.26
N LEU A 13 -11.02 2.51 9.22
CA LEU A 13 -12.02 2.39 8.16
C LEU A 13 -11.45 2.77 6.78
N SER A 14 -10.72 3.89 6.69
CA SER A 14 -10.07 4.31 5.44
C SER A 14 -9.04 3.28 4.97
N PHE A 15 -8.27 2.70 5.89
CA PHE A 15 -7.32 1.64 5.57
C PHE A 15 -8.04 0.38 5.07
N ALA A 16 -9.10 -0.05 5.75
CA ALA A 16 -9.88 -1.24 5.38
C ALA A 16 -10.58 -1.11 4.03
N LEU A 17 -10.99 0.10 3.63
CA LEU A 17 -11.64 0.34 2.34
C LEU A 17 -10.64 0.53 1.18
N GLY A 18 -9.44 1.01 1.46
CA GLY A 18 -8.44 1.35 0.44
C GLY A 18 -7.19 0.48 0.51
N ALA A 19 -6.21 0.94 1.29
CA ALA A 19 -4.86 0.38 1.30
C ALA A 19 -4.76 -1.08 1.79
N GLY A 20 -5.80 -1.61 2.45
CA GLY A 20 -5.89 -3.02 2.82
C GLY A 20 -6.16 -3.93 1.61
N PRO A 21 -7.37 -3.90 1.03
CA PRO A 21 -7.75 -4.83 -0.04
C PRO A 21 -7.21 -4.46 -1.42
N VAL A 22 -7.08 -3.16 -1.73
CA VAL A 22 -6.80 -2.70 -3.10
C VAL A 22 -5.45 -3.20 -3.61
N PRO A 23 -4.31 -3.10 -2.88
CA PRO A 23 -3.04 -3.60 -3.38
C PRO A 23 -3.05 -5.11 -3.63
N CYS A 24 -3.71 -5.89 -2.77
CA CYS A 24 -3.83 -7.34 -2.94
C CYS A 24 -4.62 -7.70 -4.19
N LEU A 25 -5.72 -7.01 -4.46
CA LEU A 25 -6.51 -7.18 -5.68
C LEU A 25 -5.69 -6.81 -6.92
N LEU A 26 -5.09 -5.62 -6.88
CA LEU A 26 -4.37 -5.04 -8.01
C LEU A 26 -3.14 -5.87 -8.39
N MET A 27 -2.41 -6.42 -7.41
CA MET A 27 -1.33 -7.39 -7.68
C MET A 27 -1.85 -8.67 -8.33
N SER A 28 -3.05 -9.15 -7.96
CA SER A 28 -3.63 -10.35 -8.60
C SER A 28 -4.03 -10.13 -10.06
N GLU A 29 -4.38 -8.88 -10.42
CA GLU A 29 -4.83 -8.48 -11.76
C GLU A 29 -3.66 -8.14 -12.69
N ILE A 30 -2.63 -7.45 -12.20
CA ILE A 30 -1.45 -7.03 -12.99
C ILE A 30 -0.48 -8.18 -13.24
N LEU A 31 -0.40 -9.16 -12.33
CA LEU A 31 0.59 -10.22 -12.44
C LEU A 31 0.17 -11.31 -13.44
N PRO A 32 1.05 -11.72 -14.37
CA PRO A 32 0.78 -12.81 -15.30
C PRO A 32 0.52 -14.11 -14.54
N GLY A 33 -0.49 -14.88 -14.95
CA GLY A 33 -0.94 -16.08 -14.23
C GLY A 33 0.16 -17.11 -13.95
N LYS A 34 1.20 -17.18 -14.81
CA LYS A 34 2.33 -18.09 -14.65
C LYS A 34 3.25 -17.76 -13.46
N ILE A 35 3.41 -16.48 -13.11
CA ILE A 35 4.32 -16.03 -12.03
C ILE A 35 3.59 -15.45 -10.83
N ARG A 36 2.27 -15.21 -10.95
CA ARG A 36 1.43 -14.56 -9.94
C ARG A 36 1.67 -15.09 -8.53
N ALA A 37 1.61 -16.40 -8.33
CA ALA A 37 1.78 -16.99 -7.00
C ALA A 37 3.15 -16.69 -6.38
N LYS A 38 4.23 -16.76 -7.18
CA LYS A 38 5.60 -16.49 -6.70
C LYS A 38 5.81 -14.99 -6.41
N ALA A 39 5.35 -14.13 -7.32
CA ALA A 39 5.46 -12.69 -7.14
C ALA A 39 4.65 -12.19 -5.92
N MET A 40 3.42 -12.68 -5.76
CA MET A 40 2.59 -12.41 -4.57
C MET A 40 3.28 -12.84 -3.27
N ALA A 41 3.89 -14.03 -3.25
CA ALA A 41 4.60 -14.52 -2.08
C ALA A 41 5.80 -13.62 -1.69
N ILE A 42 6.57 -13.14 -2.68
CA ILE A 42 7.66 -12.20 -2.45
C ILE A 42 7.14 -10.87 -1.91
N CYS A 43 6.10 -10.30 -2.53
CA CYS A 43 5.48 -9.07 -2.06
C CYS A 43 5.00 -9.18 -0.61
N LEU A 44 4.34 -10.29 -0.27
CA LEU A 44 3.86 -10.55 1.09
C LEU A 44 5.03 -10.74 2.07
N ALA A 45 6.10 -11.43 1.67
CA ALA A 45 7.30 -11.58 2.50
C ALA A 45 7.93 -10.22 2.80
N VAL A 46 8.11 -9.37 1.78
CA VAL A 46 8.64 -8.00 1.95
C VAL A 46 7.73 -7.18 2.86
N HIS A 47 6.41 -7.26 2.68
CA HIS A 47 5.44 -6.61 3.54
C HIS A 47 5.62 -7.01 5.01
N TRP A 48 5.72 -8.31 5.31
CA TRP A 48 5.92 -8.79 6.67
C TRP A 48 7.27 -8.38 7.26
N VAL A 49 8.34 -8.40 6.46
CA VAL A 49 9.67 -7.94 6.92
C VAL A 49 9.62 -6.47 7.31
N ILE A 50 9.03 -5.61 6.47
CA ILE A 50 8.88 -4.19 6.78
C ILE A 50 8.00 -4.01 8.03
N ASN A 51 6.89 -4.74 8.14
CA ASN A 51 6.01 -4.68 9.30
C ASN A 51 6.73 -5.06 10.60
N PHE A 52 7.57 -6.10 10.55
CA PHE A 52 8.39 -6.52 11.68
C PHE A 52 9.33 -5.40 12.15
N PHE A 53 10.06 -4.74 11.23
CA PHE A 53 10.93 -3.63 11.59
C PHE A 53 10.17 -2.44 12.13
N VAL A 54 9.02 -2.09 11.53
CA VAL A 54 8.16 -1.03 12.06
C VAL A 54 7.73 -1.37 13.48
N GLY A 55 7.20 -2.57 13.73
CA GLY A 55 6.79 -3.00 15.07
C GLY A 55 7.94 -2.97 16.10
N LEU A 56 9.13 -3.39 15.69
CA LEU A 56 10.32 -3.41 16.56
C LEU A 56 10.83 -2.00 16.90
N LEU A 57 10.83 -1.10 15.92
CA LEU A 57 11.42 0.23 16.06
C LEU A 57 10.42 1.29 16.52
N PHE A 58 9.11 1.06 16.37
CA PHE A 58 8.08 2.07 16.60
C PHE A 58 8.14 2.68 18.00
N LEU A 59 8.17 1.86 19.06
CA LEU A 59 8.21 2.37 20.43
C LEU A 59 9.50 3.16 20.72
N ARG A 60 10.66 2.66 20.25
CA ARG A 60 11.94 3.38 20.41
C ARG A 60 11.93 4.72 19.69
N MET A 61 11.43 4.77 18.46
CA MET A 61 11.31 6.02 17.71
C MET A 61 10.28 6.97 18.35
N LEU A 62 9.19 6.42 18.91
CA LEU A 62 8.17 7.18 19.61
C LEU A 62 8.73 7.87 20.86
N GLU A 63 9.56 7.15 21.64
CA GLU A 63 10.22 7.69 22.83
C GLU A 63 11.29 8.75 22.48
N GLN A 64 12.06 8.54 21.41
CA GLN A 64 13.15 9.45 21.03
C GLN A 64 12.67 10.70 20.29
N MET A 65 11.69 10.55 19.38
CA MET A 65 11.25 11.61 18.46
C MET A 65 9.92 12.25 18.87
N GLY A 66 9.17 11.59 19.75
CA GLY A 66 7.83 11.99 20.14
C GLY A 66 6.76 11.64 19.09
N ALA A 67 5.51 11.56 19.55
CA ALA A 67 4.36 11.18 18.72
C ALA A 67 4.16 12.11 17.52
N GLN A 68 4.28 13.43 17.72
CA GLN A 68 4.00 14.40 16.67
C GLN A 68 4.91 14.22 15.45
N LEU A 69 6.23 14.17 15.65
CA LEU A 69 7.18 14.02 14.56
C LEU A 69 7.05 12.64 13.89
N LEU A 70 6.91 11.58 14.68
CA LEU A 70 6.79 10.22 14.16
C LEU A 70 5.52 10.05 13.29
N TYR A 71 4.36 10.51 13.77
CA TYR A 71 3.12 10.44 12.98
C TYR A 71 3.15 11.37 11.77
N SER A 72 3.82 12.53 11.83
CA SER A 72 4.03 13.37 10.65
C SER A 72 4.86 12.66 9.58
N ILE A 73 5.92 11.94 9.96
CA ILE A 73 6.73 11.15 9.01
C ILE A 73 5.87 10.08 8.32
N PHE A 74 5.11 9.29 9.09
CA PHE A 74 4.18 8.30 8.52
C PHE A 74 3.13 8.94 7.60
N GLY A 75 2.61 10.11 7.97
CA GLY A 75 1.70 10.90 7.14
C GLY A 75 2.34 11.35 5.83
N SER A 76 3.59 11.83 5.85
CA SER A 76 4.34 12.19 4.64
C SER A 76 4.59 11.00 3.72
N PHE A 77 4.98 9.84 4.27
CA PHE A 77 5.09 8.61 3.49
C PHE A 77 3.76 8.18 2.86
N SER A 78 2.65 8.37 3.59
CA SER A 78 1.31 8.08 3.07
C SER A 78 0.96 9.00 1.89
N LEU A 79 1.31 10.28 1.96
CA LEU A 79 1.11 11.22 0.85
C LEU A 79 1.97 10.86 -0.36
N LEU A 80 3.24 10.50 -0.15
CA LEU A 80 4.13 10.02 -1.21
C LEU A 80 3.58 8.75 -1.88
N ALA A 81 3.01 7.83 -1.09
CA ALA A 81 2.35 6.64 -1.62
C ALA A 81 1.16 7.00 -2.51
N VAL A 82 0.33 7.98 -2.13
CA VAL A 82 -0.77 8.46 -2.98
C VAL A 82 -0.26 9.02 -4.30
N ILE A 83 0.81 9.82 -4.28
CA ILE A 83 1.43 10.37 -5.50
C ILE A 83 1.96 9.23 -6.38
N PHE A 84 2.64 8.25 -5.77
CA PHE A 84 3.15 7.08 -6.48
C PHE A 84 2.03 6.29 -7.15
N VAL A 85 0.97 5.96 -6.42
CA VAL A 85 -0.19 5.23 -6.95
C VAL A 85 -0.81 6.01 -8.11
N LYS A 86 -1.07 7.30 -7.93
CA LYS A 86 -1.69 8.13 -8.98
C LYS A 86 -0.86 8.20 -10.27
N LYS A 87 0.46 8.12 -10.18
CA LYS A 87 1.37 8.26 -11.33
C LYS A 87 1.75 6.94 -11.98
N TYR A 88 1.97 5.88 -11.20
CA TYR A 88 2.57 4.62 -11.66
C TYR A 88 1.61 3.44 -11.65
N VAL A 89 0.49 3.53 -10.93
CA VAL A 89 -0.49 2.44 -10.88
C VAL A 89 -1.56 2.69 -11.94
N LEU A 90 -1.70 1.73 -12.86
CA LEU A 90 -2.77 1.71 -13.85
C LEU A 90 -4.10 1.39 -13.19
N GLU A 91 -5.15 2.08 -13.59
CA GLU A 91 -6.52 1.76 -13.19
C GLU A 91 -6.97 0.47 -13.89
N THR A 92 -7.21 -0.58 -13.09
CA THR A 92 -7.67 -1.90 -13.53
C THR A 92 -9.18 -2.06 -13.38
N LYS A 93 -9.88 -1.14 -12.67
CA LYS A 93 -11.31 -1.25 -12.41
C LYS A 93 -12.13 -1.27 -13.70
N GLY A 94 -12.93 -2.33 -13.86
CA GLY A 94 -13.87 -2.48 -14.97
C GLY A 94 -13.22 -2.86 -16.31
N LYS A 95 -11.93 -3.20 -16.31
CA LYS A 95 -11.23 -3.71 -17.50
C LYS A 95 -11.15 -5.23 -17.48
N SER A 96 -11.23 -5.83 -18.66
CA SER A 96 -10.93 -7.25 -18.86
C SER A 96 -9.43 -7.53 -18.68
N LEU A 97 -9.08 -8.77 -18.37
CA LEU A 97 -7.68 -9.19 -18.23
C LEU A 97 -6.87 -8.90 -19.51
N GLN A 98 -7.46 -9.05 -20.70
CA GLN A 98 -6.80 -8.73 -21.97
C GLN A 98 -6.51 -7.22 -22.11
N GLU A 99 -7.44 -6.35 -21.71
CA GLU A 99 -7.23 -4.90 -21.76
C GLU A 99 -6.15 -4.42 -20.78
N ILE A 100 -6.04 -5.08 -19.62
CA ILE A 100 -4.96 -4.83 -18.66
C ILE A 100 -3.61 -5.24 -19.25
N GLU A 101 -3.53 -6.40 -19.90
CA GLU A 101 -2.31 -6.88 -20.55
C GLU A 101 -1.85 -5.94 -21.68
N ILE A 102 -2.78 -5.46 -22.53
CA ILE A 102 -2.47 -4.47 -23.58
C ILE A 102 -2.00 -3.15 -22.98
N ALA A 103 -2.64 -2.67 -21.90
CA ALA A 103 -2.24 -1.43 -21.23
C ALA A 103 -0.84 -1.53 -20.60
N LEU A 104 -0.49 -2.68 -20.03
CA LEU A 104 0.85 -2.95 -19.50
C LEU A 104 1.90 -2.96 -20.62
N LEU A 105 1.62 -3.62 -21.74
CA LEU A 105 2.51 -3.64 -22.92
C LEU A 105 2.70 -2.25 -23.54
N ALA A 106 1.64 -1.44 -23.61
CA ALA A 106 1.74 -0.07 -24.11
C ALA A 106 2.60 0.83 -23.20
N GLN A 107 2.63 0.54 -21.90
CA GLN A 107 3.47 1.26 -20.94
C GLN A 107 4.95 0.84 -20.98
N GLU A 108 5.28 -0.39 -21.43
CA GLU A 108 6.68 -0.81 -21.69
C GLU A 108 7.30 -0.11 -22.91
N ILE A 109 6.47 0.42 -23.82
CA ILE A 109 6.91 1.03 -25.09
C ILE A 109 7.18 2.54 -24.97
N VAL A 110 6.88 3.16 -23.81
CA VAL A 110 7.14 4.59 -23.50
C VAL A 110 8.33 4.73 -22.58
#